data_AF-A0A644ZNV1-F1
#
_entry.id   AF-A0A644ZNV1-F1
#
_cell.length_a   1.000
_cell.length_b   1.000
_cell.length_c   1.000
_cell.angle_alpha   90.00
_cell.angle_beta   90.00
_cell.angle_gamma   90.00
#
_symmetry.space_group_name_H-M   'P 1'
#
loop_
_entity.id
_entity.type
_entity.pdbx_description
1 polymer ?
#
loop_
_entity_poly.entity_id
_entity_poly.type
_entity_poly.pdbx_seq_one_letter_code
_entity_poly.pdbx_strand_id
1 'polypeptide(L)' 'MDLLIKGIDKNENKCKVCGNEIYSDIIIEKSLLCQYCNNKISNISVEDFEYDYYKEKVKCWLLSNYNIK' A
#
# COMPACT_ATOMS: atom_id res chain seq x y z
N MET A 1 -30.05 9.21 13.36
CA MET A 1 -29.74 8.08 12.46
C MET A 1 -28.24 7.93 12.51
N ASP A 2 -27.75 7.23 13.53
CA ASP A 2 -26.32 7.10 13.78
C ASP A 2 -25.73 6.10 12.77
N LEU A 3 -25.16 6.64 11.70
CA LEU A 3 -24.28 5.90 10.81
C LEU A 3 -23.00 5.61 11.59
N LEU A 4 -23.04 4.55 12.40
CA LEU A 4 -21.85 3.86 12.88
C LEU A 4 -21.09 3.39 11.64
N ILE A 5 -20.13 4.21 11.18
CA ILE A 5 -19.16 3.85 10.15
C ILE A 5 -18.31 2.72 10.75
N LYS A 6 -18.78 1.49 10.55
CA LYS A 6 -18.01 0.27 10.74
C LYS A 6 -16.76 0.41 9.88
N GLY A 7 -15.58 0.40 10.52
CA GLY A 7 -14.34 0.09 9.82
C GLY A 7 -13.29 1.19 9.73
N ILE A 8 -13.18 2.09 10.71
CA ILE A 8 -11.89 2.82 10.86
C ILE A 8 -10.91 1.85 11.51
N ASP A 9 -10.38 0.92 10.71
CA ASP A 9 -9.15 0.22 11.05
C ASP A 9 -8.03 1.27 10.93
N LYS A 10 -7.41 1.62 12.06
CA LYS A 10 -6.40 2.70 12.16
C LYS A 10 -5.17 2.45 11.26
N ASN A 11 -5.02 1.26 10.68
CA ASN A 11 -3.92 0.89 9.77
C ASN A 11 -4.33 0.78 8.29
N GLU A 12 -5.60 0.98 7.92
CA GLU A 12 -6.03 0.93 6.52
C GLU A 12 -5.49 2.13 5.71
N ASN A 13 -5.34 3.29 6.34
CA ASN A 13 -4.93 4.52 5.66
C ASN A 13 -3.41 4.75 5.69
N LYS A 14 -2.59 3.71 5.56
CA LYS A 14 -1.12 3.84 5.47
C LYS A 14 -0.55 3.05 4.30
N CYS A 15 0.36 3.68 3.57
CA CYS A 15 1.14 3.04 2.53
C CYS A 15 1.91 1.87 3.11
N LYS A 16 1.76 0.67 2.54
CA LYS A 16 2.41 -0.53 3.06
C LYS A 16 3.91 -0.61 2.74
N VAL A 17 4.38 0.29 1.88
CA VAL A 17 5.81 0.42 1.55
C VAL A 17 6.51 1.45 2.44
N CYS A 18 6.02 2.69 2.50
CA CYS A 18 6.69 3.77 3.22
C CYS A 18 6.04 4.15 4.56
N GLY A 19 4.86 3.63 4.88
CA GLY A 19 4.14 3.93 6.13
C GLY A 19 3.44 5.28 6.15
N ASN A 20 3.60 6.11 5.11
CA ASN A 20 2.93 7.41 5.01
C ASN A 20 1.41 7.25 5.02
N GLU A 21 0.74 8.18 5.69
CA GLU A 21 -0.72 8.24 5.71
C GLU A 21 -1.26 8.53 4.32
N ILE A 22 -2.28 7.79 3.94
CA ILE A 22 -3.02 7.94 2.69
C ILE A 22 -4.26 8.75 3.04
N TYR A 23 -4.18 10.05 2.80
CA TYR A 23 -5.33 10.96 2.88
C TYR A 23 -6.07 10.87 1.55
N SER A 24 -7.27 10.30 1.57
CA SER A 24 -8.02 9.99 0.35
C SER A 24 -8.70 11.23 -0.24
N ASP A 25 -8.32 11.60 -1.47
CA ASP A 25 -9.29 11.97 -2.53
C ASP A 25 -9.39 10.88 -3.61
N ILE A 26 -8.49 9.89 -3.61
CA ILE A 26 -8.53 8.75 -4.52
C ILE A 26 -8.67 7.49 -3.66
N ILE A 27 -9.91 7.13 -3.35
CA ILE A 27 -10.24 5.79 -2.88
C ILE A 27 -10.02 4.85 -4.07
N ILE A 28 -8.79 4.41 -4.28
CA ILE A 28 -8.57 3.14 -4.96
C ILE A 28 -8.79 2.11 -3.86
N GLU A 29 -9.89 1.37 -3.96
CA GLU A 29 -10.25 0.25 -3.07
C GLU A 29 -9.03 -0.35 -2.36
N LYS A 30 -8.97 -0.25 -1.02
CA LYS A 30 -7.93 -0.91 -0.21
C LYS A 30 -6.49 -0.57 -0.66
N SER A 31 -6.19 0.71 -0.93
CA SER A 31 -4.93 1.12 -1.56
C SER A 31 -3.69 0.63 -0.81
N LEU A 32 -2.95 -0.27 -1.46
CA LEU A 32 -1.67 -0.80 -0.99
C LEU A 32 -0.59 0.28 -0.82
N LEU A 33 -0.63 1.30 -1.68
CA LEU A 33 0.45 2.27 -1.89
C LEU A 33 -0.08 3.71 -1.87
N CYS A 34 0.72 4.64 -1.35
CA CYS A 34 0.50 6.06 -1.62
C CYS A 34 0.89 6.40 -3.07
N GLN A 35 0.42 7.54 -3.57
CA GLN A 35 0.71 8.02 -4.93
C GLN A 35 2.22 8.07 -5.23
N TYR A 36 3.05 8.50 -4.27
CA TYR A 36 4.50 8.52 -4.43
C TYR A 36 5.08 7.13 -4.68
N CYS A 37 4.78 6.16 -3.81
CA CYS A 37 5.28 4.79 -3.97
C CYS A 37 4.73 4.14 -5.25
N ASN A 38 3.47 4.40 -5.60
CA ASN A 38 2.88 3.89 -6.84
C ASN A 38 3.61 4.42 -8.08
N ASN A 39 3.84 5.74 -8.14
CA ASN A 39 4.56 6.36 -9.24
C ASN A 39 6.02 5.88 -9.29
N LYS A 40 6.68 5.75 -8.13
CA LYS A 40 8.06 5.29 -8.08
C LYS A 40 8.20 3.84 -8.54
N ILE A 41 7.35 2.93 -8.05
CA ILE A 41 7.32 1.53 -8.48
C ILE A 41 6.98 1.39 -9.98
N SER A 42 6.11 2.25 -10.50
CA SER A 42 5.71 2.19 -11.92
C SER A 42 6.83 2.64 -12.88
N ASN A 43 7.81 3.39 -12.38
CA ASN A 43 8.86 4.00 -13.19
C ASN A 43 10.29 3.52 -12.83
N ILE A 44 10.44 2.71 -11.80
CA ILE A 44 11.75 2.19 -11.37
C ILE A 44 12.24 1.12 -12.35
N SER A 45 13.51 1.19 -12.72
CA SER A 45 14.16 0.13 -13.51
C SER A 45 14.42 -1.10 -12.64
N VAL A 46 14.39 -2.29 -13.24
CA VAL A 46 14.77 -3.54 -12.57
C VAL A 46 16.25 -3.58 -12.16
N GLU A 47 17.08 -2.73 -12.77
CA GLU A 47 18.50 -2.58 -12.45
C GLU A 47 18.76 -1.58 -11.31
N ASP A 48 17.73 -0.86 -10.87
CA ASP A 48 17.84 0.11 -9.78
C ASP A 48 17.95 -0.62 -8.43
N PHE A 49 18.86 -0.18 -7.57
CA PHE A 49 19.08 -0.81 -6.25
C PHE A 49 17.84 -0.74 -5.35
N GLU A 50 16.97 0.26 -5.53
CA GLU A 50 15.73 0.37 -4.77
C GLU A 50 14.66 -0.61 -5.26
N TYR A 51 14.80 -1.20 -6.46
CA TYR A 51 13.81 -2.12 -7.03
C TYR A 51 13.53 -3.30 -6.09
N ASP A 52 14.60 -3.92 -5.59
CA ASP A 52 14.51 -5.05 -4.68
C ASP A 52 13.84 -4.67 -3.35
N TYR A 53 14.10 -3.45 -2.86
CA TYR A 53 13.42 -2.94 -1.66
C TYR A 53 11.90 -2.87 -1.86
N TYR A 54 11.44 -2.26 -2.97
CA TYR A 54 10.01 -2.14 -3.26
C TYR A 54 9.36 -3.50 -3.51
N LYS A 55 10.04 -4.38 -4.26
CA LYS A 55 9.59 -5.73 -4.58
C LYS A 55 9.35 -6.58 -3.34
N GLU A 56 10.31 -6.63 -2.42
CA GLU A 56 10.18 -7.44 -1.21
C GLU A 56 9.09 -6.90 -0.26
N LYS A 57 8.93 -5.59 -0.15
CA LYS A 57 7.83 -4.99 0.64
C LYS A 57 6.46 -5.39 0.12
N VAL A 58 6.24 -5.29 -1.20
CA VAL A 58 4.97 -5.67 -1.83
C VAL A 58 4.71 -7.17 -1.68
N LYS A 59 5.73 -8.00 -1.91
CA LYS A 59 5.64 -9.46 -1.77
C LYS A 59 5.27 -9.88 -0.34
N CYS A 60 5.96 -9.37 0.68
CA CYS A 60 5.66 -9.66 2.08
C CYS A 60 4.22 -9.28 2.45
N TRP A 61 3.72 -8.15 1.94
CA TRP A 61 2.34 -7.75 2.17
C TRP A 61 1.35 -8.71 1.49
N LEU A 62 1.57 -9.07 0.22
CA LEU A 62 0.68 -9.99 -0.50
C LEU A 62 0.61 -11.37 0.19
N LEU A 63 1.75 -11.94 0.58
CA LEU A 63 1.81 -13.22 1.28
C LEU A 63 1.05 -13.18 2.62
N SER A 64 1.16 -12.07 3.36
CA SER A 64 0.49 -11.90 4.66
C SER A 64 -1.02 -11.75 4.55
N ASN A 65 -1.55 -11.29 3.40
CA ASN A 65 -2.97 -10.95 3.25
C ASN A 65 -3.77 -11.99 2.43
N TYR A 66 -3.12 -12.74 1.54
CA TYR A 66 -3.81 -13.66 0.64
C TYR A 66 -3.61 -15.14 0.96
N ASN A 67 -2.97 -15.48 2.09
CA ASN A 67 -2.71 -16.88 2.49
C ASN A 67 -2.12 -17.71 1.33
N ILE A 68 -1.25 -17.08 0.53
CA ILE A 68 -0.58 -17.73 -0.59
C ILE A 68 0.49 -18.65 0.03
N LYS A 69 0.10 -19.91 0.22
CA LYS A 69 0.96 -21.03 0.64
C LYS A 69 1.26 -21.92 -0.54
#